data_AF-A0A3S1LEW6-F1
#
_entry.id   AF-A0A3S1LEW6-F1
#
_cell.length_a   1.000
_cell.length_b   1.000
_cell.length_c   1.000
_cell.angle_alpha   90.00
_cell.angle_beta   90.00
_cell.angle_gamma   90.00
#
_symmetry.space_group_name_H-M   'P 1'
#
loop_
_entity.id
_entity.type
_entity.pdbx_description
1 polymer ?
#
loop_
_entity_poly.entity_id
_entity_poly.type
_entity_poly.pdbx_seq_one_letter_code
_entity_poly.pdbx_strand_id
1 'polypeptide(L)'
;MPIQVVCNNGVMEEADGVANLIAAHRQAVGMVERLGKRWMGAEGPDATLIGRRLDSVMAEEAIARRRAAAAPVADVVEMKMKAAYFCRLLGNDWREVDVDDLRAVLGSFTKLQS
;
A
#
# COMPACT_ATOMS: atom_id res chain seq x y z
N MET A 1 18.34 11.01 9.71
CA MET A 1 18.17 11.88 8.52
C MET A 1 16.83 11.56 7.90
N PRO A 2 15.92 12.53 7.70
CA PRO A 2 14.67 12.25 7.00
C PRO A 2 14.97 11.98 5.53
N ILE A 3 14.48 10.86 5.01
CA ILE A 3 14.71 10.46 3.61
C ILE A 3 13.62 11.12 2.77
N GLN A 4 14.02 11.99 1.84
CA GLN A 4 13.10 12.73 0.98
C GLN A 4 12.61 11.80 -0.14
N VAL A 5 11.29 11.60 -0.23
CA VAL A 5 10.67 10.87 -1.34
C VAL A 5 10.13 11.90 -2.32
N VAL A 6 10.74 11.95 -3.51
CA VAL A 6 10.25 12.81 -4.60
C VAL A 6 9.22 12.02 -5.41
N CYS A 7 7.94 12.37 -5.25
CA CYS A 7 6.90 11.90 -6.16
C CYS A 7 7.05 12.59 -7.53
N ASN A 8 6.64 11.93 -8.61
CA ASN A 8 6.80 12.36 -10.02
C ASN A 8 6.20 13.74 -10.38
N ASN A 9 5.60 14.45 -9.42
CA ASN A 9 4.99 15.77 -9.54
C ASN A 9 5.83 16.88 -8.86
N GLY A 10 7.04 16.58 -8.38
CA GLY A 10 7.93 17.58 -7.75
C GLY A 10 7.47 18.10 -6.39
N VAL A 11 6.41 17.53 -5.81
CA VAL A 11 5.92 17.86 -4.46
C VAL A 11 6.68 17.03 -3.44
N MET A 12 7.36 17.73 -2.53
CA MET A 12 8.12 17.15 -1.43
C MET A 12 7.14 16.82 -0.28
N GLU A 13 6.74 15.56 -0.16
CA GLU A 13 5.97 15.07 0.99
C GLU A 13 6.94 14.53 2.05
N GLU A 14 6.66 14.82 3.33
CA GLU A 14 7.38 14.19 4.43
C GLU A 14 7.11 12.68 4.36
N ALA A 15 8.19 11.89 4.27
CA ALA A 15 8.05 10.44 4.18
C ALA A 15 7.56 9.92 5.53
N ASP A 16 6.26 9.61 5.61
CA ASP A 16 5.72 8.80 6.68
C ASP A 16 6.59 7.55 6.87
N GLY A 17 6.92 7.23 8.13
CA GLY A 17 7.72 6.04 8.44
C GLY A 17 7.09 4.79 7.84
N VAL A 18 7.92 3.79 7.51
CA VAL A 18 7.46 2.54 6.85
C VAL A 18 6.29 1.89 7.60
N ALA A 19 6.29 1.97 8.93
CA ALA A 19 5.20 1.50 9.77
C ALA A 19 3.86 2.23 9.52
N ASN A 20 3.88 3.56 9.37
CA ASN A 20 2.68 4.36 9.08
C ASN A 20 2.12 4.01 7.71
N LEU A 21 2.97 3.89 6.70
CA LEU A 21 2.55 3.54 5.34
C LEU A 21 1.96 2.13 5.27
N ILE A 22 2.55 1.17 5.99
CA ILE A 22 1.98 -0.19 6.13
C ILE A 22 0.63 -0.14 6.86
N ALA A 23 0.50 0.67 7.90
CA ALA A 23 -0.77 0.82 8.63
C ALA A 23 -1.86 1.44 7.74
N ALA A 24 -1.54 2.47 6.97
CA ALA A 24 -2.44 3.10 6.01
C ALA A 24 -2.91 2.09 4.94
N HIS A 25 -1.97 1.31 4.38
CA HIS A 25 -2.30 0.26 3.41
C HIS A 25 -3.22 -0.82 4.03
N ARG A 26 -2.94 -1.29 5.26
CA ARG A 26 -3.83 -2.22 5.98
C ARG A 26 -5.23 -1.65 6.21
N GLN A 27 -5.34 -0.37 6.55
CA GLN A 27 -6.63 0.28 6.74
C GLN A 27 -7.42 0.34 5.44
N ALA A 28 -6.77 0.68 4.33
CA ALA A 28 -7.38 0.71 3.00
C ALA A 28 -7.88 -0.70 2.60
N VAL A 29 -7.03 -1.73 2.75
CA VAL A 29 -7.41 -3.14 2.53
C VAL A 29 -8.63 -3.54 3.38
N GLY A 30 -8.63 -3.22 4.68
CA GLY A 30 -9.77 -3.49 5.55
C GLY A 30 -11.04 -2.73 5.18
N MET A 31 -10.93 -1.60 4.47
CA MET A 31 -12.07 -0.88 3.92
C MET A 31 -12.57 -1.50 2.62
N VAL A 32 -11.67 -1.95 1.73
CA VAL A 32 -12.01 -2.73 0.52
C VAL A 32 -12.79 -3.97 0.91
N GLU A 33 -12.31 -4.77 1.88
CA GLU A 33 -13.02 -5.98 2.32
C GLU A 33 -14.43 -5.68 2.83
N ARG A 34 -14.57 -4.65 3.68
CA ARG A 34 -15.86 -4.28 4.27
C ARG A 34 -16.84 -3.80 3.21
N LEU A 35 -16.39 -2.98 2.27
CA LEU A 35 -17.24 -2.49 1.18
C LEU A 35 -17.58 -3.62 0.21
N GLY A 36 -16.63 -4.49 -0.15
CA GLY A 36 -16.88 -5.65 -1.00
C GLY A 36 -17.92 -6.60 -0.41
N LYS A 37 -17.83 -6.90 0.89
CA LYS A 37 -18.86 -7.70 1.61
C LYS A 37 -20.24 -7.06 1.55
N ARG A 38 -20.33 -5.74 1.74
CA ARG A 38 -21.61 -5.01 1.63
C ARG A 38 -22.14 -4.98 0.21
N TRP A 39 -21.25 -4.84 -0.77
CA TRP A 39 -21.59 -4.78 -2.19
C TRP A 39 -22.20 -6.11 -2.66
N MET A 40 -21.66 -7.25 -2.23
CA MET A 40 -22.19 -8.58 -2.56
C MET A 40 -23.66 -8.80 -2.16
N GLY A 41 -24.17 -8.05 -1.17
CA GLY A 41 -25.57 -8.14 -0.72
C GLY A 41 -26.42 -6.91 -1.07
N ALA A 42 -25.90 -5.97 -1.86
CA ALA A 42 -26.62 -4.75 -2.24
C ALA A 42 -27.25 -4.89 -3.62
N GLU A 43 -28.41 -4.25 -3.81
CA GLU A 43 -29.12 -4.20 -5.08
C GLU A 43 -29.45 -2.77 -5.49
N GLY A 44 -29.71 -2.55 -6.77
CA GLY A 44 -30.21 -1.27 -7.29
C GLY A 44 -29.29 -0.07 -7.03
N PRO A 45 -29.83 1.10 -6.64
CA PRO A 45 -29.06 2.31 -6.43
C PRO A 45 -27.97 2.19 -5.34
N ASP A 46 -28.22 1.39 -4.31
CA ASP A 46 -27.27 1.18 -3.21
C ASP A 46 -26.04 0.41 -3.67
N ALA A 47 -26.22 -0.62 -4.51
CA ALA A 47 -25.11 -1.34 -5.12
C ALA A 47 -24.23 -0.41 -5.97
N THR A 48 -24.84 0.54 -6.69
CA THR A 48 -24.12 1.53 -7.51
C THR A 48 -23.32 2.49 -6.64
N LEU A 49 -23.91 3.00 -5.55
CA LEU A 49 -23.21 3.90 -4.62
C LEU A 49 -22.05 3.19 -3.91
N ILE A 50 -22.28 1.95 -3.44
CA ILE A 50 -21.23 1.14 -2.80
C ILE A 50 -20.13 0.82 -3.80
N GLY A 51 -20.47 0.49 -5.06
CA GLY A 51 -19.51 0.26 -6.13
C GLY A 51 -18.58 1.45 -6.37
N ARG A 52 -19.14 2.66 -6.54
CA ARG A 52 -18.30 3.88 -6.69
C ARG A 52 -17.38 4.13 -5.49
N ARG A 53 -17.87 3.83 -4.28
CA ARG A 53 -17.05 3.96 -3.07
C ARG A 53 -15.96 2.90 -3.02
N LEU A 54 -16.25 1.68 -3.48
CA LEU A 54 -15.27 0.61 -3.59
C LEU A 54 -14.15 1.01 -4.56
N ASP A 55 -14.49 1.53 -5.74
CA ASP A 55 -13.50 2.02 -6.72
C ASP A 55 -12.57 3.09 -6.12
N SER A 56 -13.14 4.06 -5.39
CA SER A 56 -12.36 5.11 -4.71
C SER A 56 -11.39 4.52 -3.68
N VAL A 57 -11.85 3.56 -2.86
CA VAL A 57 -11.03 2.95 -1.82
C VAL A 57 -9.97 2.02 -2.41
N MET A 58 -10.25 1.35 -3.53
CA MET A 58 -9.25 0.55 -4.26
C MET A 58 -8.15 1.45 -4.85
N ALA A 59 -8.50 2.66 -5.34
CA ALA A 59 -7.49 3.63 -5.76
C ALA A 59 -6.61 4.11 -4.59
N GLU A 60 -7.21 4.37 -3.42
CA GLU A 60 -6.48 4.72 -2.19
C GLU A 60 -5.57 3.57 -1.72
N GLU A 61 -6.04 2.32 -1.77
CA GLU A 61 -5.24 1.13 -1.45
C GLU A 61 -4.01 1.05 -2.38
N ALA A 62 -4.21 1.19 -3.69
CA ALA A 62 -3.12 1.10 -4.66
C ALA A 62 -2.06 2.19 -4.45
N ILE A 63 -2.49 3.42 -4.11
CA ILE A 63 -1.57 4.51 -3.78
C ILE A 63 -0.79 4.20 -2.49
N ALA A 64 -1.48 3.75 -1.44
CA ALA A 64 -0.85 3.41 -0.16
C ALA A 64 0.15 2.25 -0.32
N ARG A 65 -0.19 1.25 -1.12
CA ARG A 65 0.67 0.11 -1.44
C ARG A 65 1.95 0.56 -2.15
N ARG A 66 1.82 1.36 -3.22
CA ARG A 66 2.96 1.91 -3.97
C ARG A 66 3.87 2.75 -3.09
N ARG A 67 3.29 3.61 -2.25
CA ARG A 67 4.05 4.41 -1.28
C ARG A 67 4.81 3.52 -0.29
N ALA A 68 4.15 2.52 0.29
CA ALA A 68 4.80 1.56 1.18
C ALA A 68 5.93 0.79 0.48
N ALA A 69 5.72 0.38 -0.79
CA ALA A 69 6.72 -0.31 -1.61
C ALA A 69 7.95 0.57 -1.93
N ALA A 70 7.74 1.83 -2.29
CA ALA A 70 8.80 2.79 -2.61
C ALA A 70 9.53 3.34 -1.38
N ALA A 71 8.90 3.28 -0.20
CA ALA A 71 9.46 3.84 1.03
C ALA A 71 10.84 3.25 1.34
N PRO A 72 11.88 4.07 1.51
CA PRO A 72 13.19 3.60 1.94
C PRO A 72 13.10 3.08 3.38
N VAL A 73 13.92 2.07 3.70
CA VAL A 73 14.05 1.52 5.06
C VAL A 73 15.30 2.11 5.71
N ALA A 74 15.21 2.52 6.97
CA ALA A 74 16.31 3.13 7.70
C ALA A 74 17.25 2.10 8.34
N ASP A 75 16.72 0.93 8.71
CA ASP A 75 17.49 -0.13 9.37
C ASP A 75 16.97 -1.55 9.03
N VAL A 76 17.65 -2.55 9.60
CA VAL A 76 17.32 -3.97 9.43
C VAL A 76 15.96 -4.33 10.04
N VAL A 77 15.49 -3.60 11.05
CA VAL A 77 14.19 -3.84 11.71
C VAL A 77 13.06 -3.43 10.78
N GLU A 78 13.12 -2.23 10.21
CA GLU A 78 12.16 -1.76 9.20
C GLU A 78 12.18 -2.64 7.95
N MET A 79 13.36 -3.06 7.49
CA MET A 79 13.49 -4.02 6.39
C MET A 79 12.74 -5.32 6.67
N LYS A 80 12.95 -5.94 7.83
CA LYS A 80 12.25 -7.17 8.22
C LYS A 80 10.75 -6.96 8.32
N MET A 81 10.31 -5.83 8.89
CA MET A 81 8.90 -5.48 8.99
C MET A 81 8.24 -5.37 7.62
N LYS A 82 8.86 -4.63 6.70
CA LYS A 82 8.38 -4.42 5.34
C LYS A 82 8.36 -5.72 4.54
N ALA A 83 9.43 -6.50 4.59
CA ALA A 83 9.52 -7.80 3.93
C ALA A 83 8.42 -8.76 4.44
N ALA A 84 8.29 -8.91 5.76
CA ALA A 84 7.27 -9.77 6.36
C ALA A 84 5.84 -9.33 5.96
N TYR A 85 5.60 -8.02 5.87
CA TYR A 85 4.32 -7.49 5.44
C TYR A 85 3.97 -7.86 3.99
N PHE A 86 4.87 -7.57 3.04
CA PHE A 86 4.63 -7.88 1.63
C PHE A 86 4.63 -9.40 1.35
N CYS A 87 5.42 -10.20 2.07
CA CYS A 87 5.33 -11.66 1.99
C CYS A 87 3.94 -12.17 2.38
N ARG A 88 3.35 -11.62 3.46
CA ARG A 88 1.98 -11.98 3.86
C ARG A 88 0.95 -11.49 2.84
N LEU A 89 1.15 -10.31 2.26
CA LEU A 89 0.25 -9.81 1.23
C LEU A 89 0.20 -10.77 0.03
N LEU A 90 1.37 -11.14 -0.50
CA LEU A 90 1.49 -12.08 -1.63
C LEU A 90 0.97 -13.49 -1.33
N GLY A 91 1.09 -13.95 -0.08
CA GLY A 91 0.70 -15.29 0.33
C GLY A 91 -0.79 -15.49 0.64
N ASN A 92 -1.59 -14.42 0.77
CA ASN A 92 -3.01 -14.50 1.17
C ASN A 92 -3.98 -14.40 -0.03
N ASP A 93 -3.59 -14.81 -1.24
CA ASP A 93 -4.35 -14.63 -2.49
C ASP A 93 -4.66 -13.16 -2.88
N TRP A 94 -4.04 -12.17 -2.22
CA TRP A 94 -4.10 -10.76 -2.61
C TRP A 94 -3.15 -10.52 -3.79
N ARG A 95 -3.61 -10.91 -4.98
CA ARG A 95 -2.77 -11.15 -6.16
C ARG A 95 -2.41 -9.93 -7.02
N GLU A 96 -2.83 -8.73 -6.65
CA GLU A 96 -2.56 -7.52 -7.45
C GLU A 96 -1.37 -6.70 -6.94
N VAL A 97 -0.25 -7.34 -6.57
CA VAL A 97 1.00 -6.59 -6.39
C VAL A 97 1.64 -6.40 -7.77
N ASP A 98 1.87 -5.14 -8.18
CA ASP A 98 2.48 -4.82 -9.46
C ASP A 98 3.98 -5.25 -9.47
N VAL A 99 4.51 -5.61 -10.64
CA VAL A 99 5.94 -5.86 -10.83
C VAL A 99 6.77 -4.64 -10.40
N ASP A 100 6.26 -3.43 -10.63
CA ASP A 100 6.91 -2.20 -10.19
C ASP A 100 6.91 -2.05 -8.66
N ASP A 101 5.84 -2.49 -7.98
CA ASP A 101 5.81 -2.54 -6.51
C ASP A 101 6.89 -3.50 -5.98
N LEU A 102 7.02 -4.69 -6.59
CA LEU A 102 8.05 -5.66 -6.20
C LEU A 102 9.46 -5.11 -6.41
N ARG A 103 9.71 -4.47 -7.57
CA ARG A 103 10.99 -3.84 -7.87
C ARG A 103 11.30 -2.72 -6.88
N ALA A 104 10.30 -1.91 -6.52
CA ALA A 104 10.45 -0.84 -5.54
C ALA A 104 10.80 -1.40 -4.14
N VAL A 105 10.14 -2.48 -3.70
CA VAL A 105 10.48 -3.17 -2.45
C VAL A 105 11.93 -3.66 -2.47
N LEU A 106 12.33 -4.39 -3.50
CA LEU A 106 13.69 -4.94 -3.62
C LEU A 106 14.75 -3.81 -3.65
N GLY A 107 14.49 -2.75 -4.41
CA GLY A 107 15.37 -1.58 -4.48
C GLY A 107 15.42 -0.76 -3.18
N SER A 108 14.42 -0.89 -2.29
CA SER A 108 14.47 -0.24 -0.98
C SER A 108 15.49 -0.90 -0.04
N PHE A 109 15.78 -2.19 -0.21
CA PHE A 109 16.70 -2.93 0.65
C PHE A 109 18.18 -2.70 0.29
N THR A 110 18.49 -2.42 -0.98
CA THR A 110 19.86 -2.17 -1.43
C THR A 110 20.44 -0.86 -0.86
N LYS A 111 19.59 0.08 -0.47
CA LYS A 111 20.00 1.37 0.14
C LYS A 111 20.62 1.24 1.54
N LEU A 112 20.49 0.07 2.19
CA LEU A 112 21.11 -0.22 3.49
C LEU A 112 22.57 -0.69 3.39
N GLN A 113 23.05 -1.03 2.19
CA GLN A 113 24.41 -1.54 1.95
C GLN A 113 25.43 -0.46 1.55
N SER A 114 25.00 0.81 1.51
CA SER A 114 25.85 1.99 1.22
C SER A 114 26.09 2.80 2.48
#